data_AF-A0A257AHW1-F1
#
_entry.id   AF-A0A257AHW1-F1
#
_cell.length_a   1.000
_cell.length_b   1.000
_cell.length_c   1.000
_cell.angle_alpha   90.00
_cell.angle_beta   90.00
_cell.angle_gamma   90.00
#
_symmetry.space_group_name_H-M   'P 1'
#
loop_
_entity.id
_entity.type
_entity.pdbx_description
1 polymer ?
#
loop_
_entity_poly.entity_id
_entity_poly.type
_entity_poly.pdbx_seq_one_letter_code
_entity_poly.pdbx_strand_id
1 'polypeptide(L)'
;MRFNEFEEEAKIGIICIMNEATAPKDLDPRLRSYMGREVYFPPYELEEITEILRNRAREAFLPGKIEDEAIRLASHYSYNENRDVRVGLEILRRAGIIAENRGKERVGTREIKEAFKEAKYISMKILLHSLDEEERTLLRKIAESEEGISTPELYELFSEEVSRTPQHFRKLLQRLEWYRLVELRPLPGSTRAREVYLRFPKEKVREYLDML
;
A
#
# COMPACT_ATOMS: atom_id res chain seq x y z
N MET A 1 10.93 27.01 -9.53
CA MET A 1 10.29 27.50 -10.76
C MET A 1 9.35 28.63 -10.36
N ARG A 2 9.61 29.87 -10.78
CA ARG A 2 8.67 30.99 -10.56
C ARG A 2 7.68 30.94 -11.72
N PHE A 3 6.42 30.61 -11.44
CA PHE A 3 5.38 30.47 -12.47
C PHE A 3 4.88 31.82 -13.02
N ASN A 4 5.34 32.94 -12.48
CA ASN A 4 4.89 34.28 -12.84
C ASN A 4 5.55 34.89 -14.09
N GLU A 5 6.30 34.10 -14.86
CA GLU A 5 7.04 34.59 -16.04
C GLU A 5 6.46 34.11 -17.39
N PHE A 6 5.30 33.42 -17.40
CA PHE A 6 4.62 33.04 -18.64
C PHE A 6 3.21 33.63 -18.71
N GLU A 7 3.08 34.64 -19.58
CA GLU A 7 1.91 35.25 -20.23
C GLU A 7 0.67 35.63 -19.40
N GLU A 8 0.15 36.82 -19.70
CA GLU A 8 -1.12 37.35 -19.21
C GLU A 8 -2.26 36.35 -19.51
N GLU A 9 -2.98 35.95 -18.45
CA GLU A 9 -4.26 35.21 -18.43
C GLU A 9 -4.30 33.68 -18.16
N ALA A 10 -3.21 33.00 -17.79
CA ALA A 10 -3.33 31.59 -17.37
C ALA A 10 -3.89 31.43 -15.93
N LYS A 11 -5.15 30.98 -15.79
CA LYS A 11 -5.72 30.56 -14.49
C LYS A 11 -5.24 29.15 -14.12
N ILE A 12 -4.18 29.05 -13.32
CA ILE A 12 -3.60 27.78 -12.88
C ILE A 12 -4.14 27.41 -11.49
N GLY A 13 -4.64 26.18 -11.34
CA GLY A 13 -4.96 25.57 -10.06
C GLY A 13 -4.08 24.34 -9.80
N ILE A 14 -3.53 24.23 -8.60
CA ILE A 14 -2.68 23.09 -8.19
C ILE A 14 -3.42 22.31 -7.11
N ILE A 15 -3.57 20.99 -7.33
CA ILE A 15 -4.08 20.06 -6.32
C ILE A 15 -2.91 19.16 -5.90
N CYS A 16 -2.55 19.24 -4.62
CA CYS A 16 -1.54 18.38 -4.03
C CYS A 16 -2.24 17.34 -3.14
N ILE A 17 -1.92 16.06 -3.35
CA ILE A 17 -2.40 14.96 -2.52
C ILE A 17 -1.21 14.46 -1.71
N MET A 18 -1.36 14.44 -0.39
CA MET A 18 -0.30 14.05 0.54
C MET A 18 -0.84 12.99 1.50
N ASN A 19 -0.03 11.98 1.81
CA ASN A 19 -0.40 10.89 2.72
C ASN A 19 -0.16 11.26 4.19
N GLU A 20 0.78 12.17 4.45
CA GLU A 20 1.12 12.62 5.79
C GLU A 20 0.52 14.01 6.06
N ALA A 21 -0.36 14.11 7.05
CA ALA A 21 -0.99 15.36 7.44
C ALA A 21 0.02 16.43 7.92
N THR A 22 1.22 16.02 8.32
CA THR A 22 2.30 16.92 8.74
C THR A 22 3.20 17.37 7.59
N ALA A 23 3.14 16.72 6.41
CA ALA A 23 3.98 17.04 5.28
C ALA A 23 3.97 18.52 4.86
N PRO A 24 2.84 19.26 4.95
CA PRO A 24 2.84 20.70 4.67
C PRO A 24 3.80 21.50 5.56
N LYS A 25 4.10 21.04 6.78
CA LYS A 25 5.01 21.72 7.71
C LYS A 25 6.47 21.67 7.25
N ASP A 26 6.85 20.63 6.51
CA ASP A 26 8.21 20.40 6.03
C ASP A 26 8.50 21.16 4.72
N LEU A 27 7.47 21.77 4.11
CA LEU A 27 7.64 22.63 2.95
C LEU A 27 8.33 23.95 3.31
N ASP A 28 9.09 24.48 2.35
CA ASP A 28 9.66 25.83 2.44
C ASP A 28 8.55 26.82 2.84
N PRO A 29 8.76 27.69 3.85
CA PRO A 29 7.78 28.66 4.31
C PRO A 29 7.12 29.48 3.20
N ARG A 30 7.85 29.75 2.11
CA ARG A 30 7.33 30.47 0.94
C ARG A 30 6.28 29.64 0.20
N LEU A 31 6.49 28.33 0.02
CA LEU A 31 5.51 27.43 -0.59
C LEU A 31 4.24 27.33 0.25
N ARG A 32 4.39 27.27 1.59
CA ARG A 32 3.23 27.24 2.50
C ARG A 32 2.35 28.48 2.36
N SER A 33 2.93 29.67 2.12
CA SER A 33 2.13 30.88 1.90
C SER A 33 1.32 30.89 0.59
N TYR A 34 1.68 30.03 -0.37
CA TYR A 34 0.92 29.83 -1.62
C TYR A 34 -0.10 28.69 -1.52
N MET A 35 -0.01 27.85 -0.48
CA MET A 35 -1.02 26.81 -0.26
C MET A 35 -2.32 27.49 0.17
N GLY A 36 -3.38 27.21 -0.59
CA GLY A 36 -4.72 27.70 -0.29
C GLY A 36 -5.38 26.89 0.82
N ARG A 37 -6.56 26.36 0.52
CA ARG A 37 -7.34 25.57 1.48
C ARG A 37 -6.80 24.15 1.60
N GLU A 38 -6.44 23.76 2.82
CA GLU A 38 -6.19 22.37 3.16
C GLU A 38 -7.51 21.63 3.38
N VAL A 39 -7.62 20.41 2.83
CA VAL A 39 -8.76 19.52 3.05
C VAL A 39 -8.22 18.25 3.67
N TYR A 40 -8.64 17.98 4.91
CA TYR A 40 -8.26 16.77 5.62
C TYR A 40 -9.25 15.65 5.30
N PHE A 41 -8.72 14.48 4.91
CA PHE A 41 -9.48 13.27 4.68
C PHE A 41 -9.23 12.30 5.84
N PRO A 42 -10.08 12.27 6.88
CA PRO A 42 -9.94 11.30 7.95
C PRO A 42 -10.10 9.88 7.40
N PRO A 43 -9.48 8.86 8.03
CA PRO A 43 -9.78 7.48 7.73
C PRO A 43 -11.27 7.19 7.94
N TYR A 44 -11.86 6.40 7.05
CA TYR A 44 -13.27 6.02 7.16
C TYR A 44 -13.54 5.28 8.47
N GLU A 45 -14.69 5.56 9.07
CA GLU A 45 -15.27 4.77 10.15
C GLU A 45 -15.96 3.51 9.59
N LEU A 46 -16.20 2.52 10.47
CA LEU A 46 -16.73 1.22 10.05
C LEU A 46 -18.07 1.34 9.32
N GLU A 47 -18.95 2.24 9.77
CA GLU A 47 -20.25 2.49 9.17
C GLU A 47 -20.11 3.06 7.75
N GLU A 48 -19.17 3.99 7.54
CA GLU A 48 -18.87 4.58 6.23
C GLU A 48 -18.29 3.52 5.28
N ILE A 49 -17.35 2.69 5.75
CA ILE A 49 -16.84 1.56 4.98
C ILE A 49 -17.98 0.63 4.58
N THR A 50 -18.87 0.31 5.53
CA THR A 50 -20.02 -0.58 5.29
C THR A 50 -20.96 0.00 4.24
N GLU A 51 -21.23 1.31 4.29
CA GLU A 51 -22.05 1.99 3.29
C GLU A 51 -21.40 1.98 1.90
N ILE A 52 -20.09 2.28 1.82
CA ILE A 52 -19.33 2.22 0.57
C ILE A 52 -19.41 0.81 -0.03
N LEU A 53 -19.10 -0.22 0.76
CA LEU A 53 -19.13 -1.60 0.29
C LEU A 53 -20.54 -2.05 -0.09
N ARG A 54 -21.57 -1.63 0.64
CA ARG A 54 -22.97 -1.90 0.30
C ARG A 54 -23.36 -1.27 -1.03
N ASN A 55 -22.98 -0.02 -1.28
CA ASN A 55 -23.26 0.66 -2.55
C ASN A 55 -22.58 -0.05 -3.71
N ARG A 56 -21.30 -0.43 -3.56
CA ARG A 56 -20.58 -1.19 -4.58
C ARG A 56 -21.13 -2.60 -4.77
N ALA A 57 -21.61 -3.25 -3.71
CA ALA A 57 -22.24 -4.55 -3.82
C ALA A 57 -23.56 -4.50 -4.62
N ARG A 58 -24.35 -3.42 -4.49
CA ARG A 58 -25.56 -3.23 -5.29
C ARG A 58 -25.28 -3.10 -6.79
N GLU A 59 -24.15 -2.53 -7.16
CA GLU A 59 -23.71 -2.41 -8.56
C GLU A 59 -23.10 -3.71 -9.09
N ALA A 60 -22.38 -4.45 -8.24
CA ALA A 60 -21.61 -5.63 -8.66
C ALA A 60 -22.38 -6.96 -8.61
N PHE A 61 -23.39 -7.08 -7.73
CA PHE A 61 -24.16 -8.32 -7.55
C PHE A 61 -25.61 -8.13 -7.96
N LEU A 62 -26.22 -9.17 -8.54
CA LEU A 62 -27.67 -9.18 -8.74
C LEU A 62 -28.41 -9.13 -7.39
N PRO A 63 -29.62 -8.56 -7.35
CA PRO A 63 -30.41 -8.47 -6.11
C PRO A 63 -30.53 -9.82 -5.38
N GLY A 64 -30.17 -9.83 -4.09
CA GLY A 64 -30.24 -11.03 -3.24
C GLY A 64 -29.14 -12.07 -3.47
N LYS A 65 -28.11 -11.79 -4.29
CA LYS A 65 -26.96 -12.69 -4.51
C LYS A 65 -25.82 -12.54 -3.50
N ILE A 66 -25.91 -11.59 -2.58
CA ILE A 66 -24.97 -11.42 -1.48
C ILE A 66 -25.74 -11.19 -0.18
N GLU A 67 -25.32 -11.86 0.89
CA GLU A 67 -25.87 -11.70 2.24
C GLU A 67 -25.38 -10.38 2.86
N ASP A 68 -26.23 -9.70 3.63
CA ASP A 68 -25.85 -8.45 4.29
C ASP A 68 -24.79 -8.69 5.39
N GLU A 69 -24.82 -9.87 6.04
CA GLU A 69 -23.74 -10.35 6.92
C GLU A 69 -22.40 -10.46 6.20
N ALA A 70 -22.40 -10.84 4.92
CA ALA A 70 -21.18 -10.96 4.13
C ALA A 70 -20.56 -9.57 3.88
N ILE A 71 -21.39 -8.57 3.56
CA ILE A 71 -20.97 -7.17 3.40
C ILE A 71 -20.42 -6.62 4.72
N ARG A 72 -21.14 -6.82 5.84
CA ARG A 72 -20.66 -6.42 7.18
C ARG A 72 -19.31 -7.05 7.50
N LEU A 73 -19.14 -8.34 7.26
CA LEU A 73 -17.88 -9.02 7.54
C LEU A 73 -16.72 -8.48 6.68
N ALA A 74 -16.95 -8.22 5.39
CA ALA A 74 -15.96 -7.58 4.52
C ALA A 74 -15.57 -6.18 5.03
N SER A 75 -16.55 -5.43 5.55
CA SER A 75 -16.35 -4.10 6.13
C SER A 75 -15.48 -4.16 7.37
N HIS A 76 -15.74 -5.12 8.28
CA HIS A 76 -14.88 -5.35 9.44
C HIS A 76 -13.45 -5.72 9.07
N TYR A 77 -13.25 -6.58 8.06
CA TYR A 77 -11.90 -6.89 7.60
C TYR A 77 -11.19 -5.66 7.04
N SER A 78 -11.85 -4.87 6.20
CA SER A 78 -11.30 -3.63 5.66
C SER A 78 -10.96 -2.61 6.76
N TYR A 79 -11.83 -2.44 7.76
CA TYR A 79 -11.60 -1.56 8.90
C TYR A 79 -10.35 -1.97 9.70
N ASN A 80 -10.16 -3.27 9.91
CA ASN A 80 -9.00 -3.81 10.63
C ASN A 80 -7.69 -3.79 9.81
N GLU A 81 -7.78 -3.86 8.48
CA GLU A 81 -6.63 -3.75 7.57
C GLU A 81 -6.33 -2.28 7.24
N ASN A 82 -5.93 -1.51 8.27
CA ASN A 82 -5.59 -0.10 8.16
C ASN A 82 -6.71 0.79 7.58
N ARG A 83 -7.98 0.37 7.71
CA ARG A 83 -9.14 1.07 7.13
C ARG A 83 -9.02 1.24 5.60
N ASP A 84 -8.32 0.31 4.95
CA ASP A 84 -8.14 0.32 3.50
C ASP A 84 -9.37 -0.27 2.81
N VAL A 85 -10.24 0.61 2.31
CA VAL A 85 -11.47 0.23 1.59
C VAL A 85 -11.19 -0.65 0.38
N ARG A 86 -10.00 -0.57 -0.22
CA ARG A 86 -9.62 -1.43 -1.36
C ARG A 86 -9.57 -2.90 -0.95
N VAL A 87 -9.22 -3.20 0.29
CA VAL A 87 -9.29 -4.57 0.84
C VAL A 87 -10.74 -5.05 0.83
N GLY A 88 -11.68 -4.23 1.31
CA GLY A 88 -13.10 -4.55 1.30
C GLY A 88 -13.66 -4.80 -0.11
N LEU A 89 -13.30 -3.96 -1.07
CA LEU A 89 -13.71 -4.12 -2.47
C LEU A 89 -13.12 -5.37 -3.10
N GLU A 90 -11.84 -5.66 -2.85
CA GLU A 90 -11.17 -6.86 -3.36
C GLU A 90 -11.75 -8.14 -2.73
N ILE A 91 -12.13 -8.09 -1.44
CA ILE A 91 -12.86 -9.17 -0.78
C ILE A 91 -14.17 -9.46 -1.52
N LEU A 92 -14.99 -8.43 -1.76
CA LEU A 92 -16.28 -8.62 -2.45
C LEU A 92 -16.09 -9.23 -3.84
N ARG A 93 -15.17 -8.66 -4.63
CA ARG A 93 -14.85 -9.15 -5.98
C ARG A 93 -14.44 -10.62 -5.97
N ARG A 94 -13.50 -11.00 -5.10
CA ARG A 94 -13.03 -12.39 -4.97
C ARG A 94 -14.09 -13.33 -4.44
N ALA A 95 -14.89 -12.89 -3.47
CA ALA A 95 -15.96 -13.71 -2.91
C ALA A 95 -17.03 -14.06 -3.96
N GLY A 96 -17.34 -13.13 -4.87
CA GLY A 96 -18.18 -13.39 -6.04
C GLY A 96 -17.61 -14.50 -6.92
N ILE A 97 -16.33 -14.39 -7.30
CA ILE A 97 -15.64 -15.40 -8.13
C ILE A 97 -15.60 -16.76 -7.42
N ILE A 98 -15.35 -16.79 -6.11
CA ILE A 98 -15.33 -18.04 -5.32
C ILE A 98 -16.72 -18.68 -5.29
N ALA A 99 -17.79 -17.89 -5.13
CA ALA A 99 -19.15 -18.40 -5.17
C ALA A 99 -19.50 -18.96 -6.56
N GLU A 100 -19.16 -18.23 -7.62
CA GLU A 100 -19.39 -18.63 -9.01
C GLU A 100 -18.67 -19.94 -9.35
N ASN A 101 -17.39 -20.04 -9.03
CA ASN A 101 -16.59 -21.27 -9.24
C ASN A 101 -17.13 -22.48 -8.47
N ARG A 102 -17.90 -22.25 -7.39
CA ARG A 102 -18.53 -23.30 -6.58
C ARG A 102 -19.97 -23.58 -6.95
N GLY A 103 -20.52 -22.90 -7.96
CA GLY A 103 -21.93 -22.99 -8.33
C GLY A 103 -22.88 -22.56 -7.21
N LYS A 104 -22.45 -21.62 -6.35
CA LYS A 104 -23.29 -21.12 -5.27
C LYS A 104 -24.21 -20.02 -5.76
N GLU A 105 -25.48 -20.13 -5.38
CA GLU A 105 -26.50 -19.13 -5.66
C GLU A 105 -26.30 -17.80 -4.92
N ARG A 106 -25.54 -17.77 -3.81
CA ARG A 106 -25.32 -16.59 -2.98
C ARG A 106 -23.91 -16.55 -2.38
N VAL A 107 -23.37 -15.35 -2.24
CA VAL A 107 -22.15 -15.05 -1.50
C VAL A 107 -22.47 -14.89 -0.02
N GLY A 108 -21.92 -15.76 0.81
CA GLY A 108 -22.05 -15.70 2.27
C GLY A 108 -20.71 -15.44 2.97
N THR A 109 -20.73 -15.47 4.30
CA THR A 109 -19.54 -15.21 5.13
C THR A 109 -18.37 -16.17 4.87
N ARG A 110 -18.63 -17.40 4.42
CA ARG A 110 -17.58 -18.38 4.09
C ARG A 110 -16.71 -17.90 2.93
N GLU A 111 -17.32 -17.42 1.86
CA GLU A 111 -16.63 -16.90 0.68
C GLU A 111 -15.85 -15.63 1.03
N ILE A 112 -16.39 -14.77 1.90
CA ILE A 112 -15.71 -13.57 2.42
C ILE A 112 -14.43 -13.93 3.19
N LYS A 113 -14.51 -14.89 4.13
CA LYS A 113 -13.35 -15.36 4.91
C LYS A 113 -12.25 -15.93 4.02
N GLU A 114 -12.64 -16.62 2.96
CA GLU A 114 -11.69 -17.19 2.00
C GLU A 114 -11.07 -16.12 1.11
N ALA A 115 -11.89 -15.22 0.56
CA ALA A 115 -11.45 -14.08 -0.23
C ALA A 115 -10.44 -13.21 0.54
N PHE A 116 -10.69 -12.99 1.83
CA PHE A 116 -9.84 -12.18 2.70
C PHE A 116 -8.39 -12.66 2.77
N LYS A 117 -8.15 -13.99 2.70
CA LYS A 117 -6.80 -14.57 2.80
C LYS A 117 -5.83 -13.98 1.78
N GLU A 118 -6.34 -13.65 0.59
CA GLU A 118 -5.56 -13.03 -0.48
C GLU A 118 -5.85 -11.53 -0.65
N ALA A 119 -7.07 -11.07 -0.37
CA ALA A 119 -7.46 -9.67 -0.56
C ALA A 119 -6.69 -8.70 0.36
N LYS A 120 -6.30 -9.13 1.56
CA LYS A 120 -5.50 -8.31 2.49
C LYS A 120 -4.13 -7.88 1.94
N TYR A 121 -3.65 -8.55 0.89
CA TYR A 121 -2.38 -8.22 0.23
C TYR A 121 -2.54 -7.29 -0.97
N ILE A 122 -3.74 -6.76 -1.25
CA ILE A 122 -3.98 -5.91 -2.43
C ILE A 122 -3.08 -4.68 -2.47
N SER A 123 -2.86 -4.02 -1.34
CA SER A 123 -2.05 -2.81 -1.26
C SER A 123 -0.58 -3.12 -1.52
N MET A 124 -0.07 -4.24 -1.00
CA MET A 124 1.27 -4.73 -1.34
C MET A 124 1.40 -4.97 -2.83
N LYS A 125 0.46 -5.69 -3.46
CA LYS A 125 0.50 -5.99 -4.91
C LYS A 125 0.62 -4.72 -5.76
N ILE A 126 -0.23 -3.73 -5.48
CA ILE A 126 -0.22 -2.45 -6.20
C ILE A 126 1.14 -1.77 -6.05
N LEU A 127 1.70 -1.77 -4.83
CA LEU A 127 3.01 -1.18 -4.59
C LEU A 127 4.13 -1.93 -5.34
N LEU A 128 4.12 -3.26 -5.36
CA LEU A 128 5.13 -4.04 -6.10
C LEU A 128 5.14 -3.72 -7.60
N HIS A 129 3.96 -3.54 -8.22
CA HIS A 129 3.86 -3.11 -9.61
C HIS A 129 4.45 -1.71 -9.86
N SER A 130 4.46 -0.84 -8.85
CA SER A 130 5.01 0.52 -8.95
C SER A 130 6.53 0.61 -8.75
N LEU A 131 7.15 -0.47 -8.26
CA LEU A 131 8.60 -0.52 -8.08
C LEU A 131 9.33 -0.66 -9.42
N ASP A 132 10.49 -0.01 -9.54
CA ASP A 132 11.45 -0.25 -10.61
C ASP A 132 12.24 -1.56 -10.39
N GLU A 133 13.03 -1.96 -11.39
CA GLU A 133 13.79 -3.21 -11.35
C GLU A 133 14.79 -3.27 -10.19
N GLU A 134 15.50 -2.16 -9.90
CA GLU A 134 16.50 -2.16 -8.82
C GLU A 134 15.82 -2.21 -7.43
N GLU A 135 14.66 -1.56 -7.27
CA GLU A 135 13.82 -1.65 -6.08
C GLU A 135 13.29 -3.08 -5.87
N ARG A 136 12.86 -3.75 -6.94
CA ARG A 136 12.41 -5.16 -6.89
C ARG A 136 13.55 -6.10 -6.53
N THR A 137 14.73 -5.93 -7.13
CA THR A 137 15.91 -6.71 -6.78
C THR A 137 16.28 -6.53 -5.32
N LEU A 138 16.30 -5.30 -4.81
CA LEU A 138 16.57 -5.05 -3.39
C LEU A 138 15.53 -5.72 -2.49
N LEU A 139 14.24 -5.57 -2.80
CA LEU A 139 13.16 -6.19 -2.02
C LEU A 139 13.24 -7.73 -2.05
N ARG A 140 13.63 -8.31 -3.20
CA ARG A 140 13.88 -9.75 -3.35
C ARG A 140 14.99 -10.22 -2.42
N LYS A 141 16.14 -9.53 -2.39
CA LYS A 141 17.23 -9.85 -1.46
C LYS A 141 16.79 -9.79 0.00
N ILE A 142 16.00 -8.78 0.36
CA ILE A 142 15.43 -8.67 1.72
C ILE A 142 14.54 -9.88 2.04
N ALA A 143 13.71 -10.33 1.10
CA ALA A 143 12.80 -11.46 1.29
C ALA A 143 13.49 -12.84 1.29
N GLU A 144 14.69 -12.93 0.71
CA GLU A 144 15.55 -14.13 0.72
C GLU A 144 16.45 -14.22 1.96
N SER A 145 16.68 -13.07 2.62
CA SER A 145 17.55 -12.96 3.79
C SER A 145 16.86 -13.42 5.09
N GLU A 146 17.66 -13.58 6.15
CA GLU A 146 17.13 -13.76 7.50
C GLU A 146 16.36 -12.52 7.97
N GLU A 147 15.36 -12.75 8.83
CA GLU A 147 14.53 -11.68 9.36
C GLU A 147 15.38 -10.75 10.24
N GLY A 148 15.35 -9.44 9.95
CA GLY A 148 16.17 -8.46 10.65
C GLY A 148 17.58 -8.31 10.11
N ILE A 149 17.87 -8.74 8.87
CA ILE A 149 19.16 -8.52 8.21
C ILE A 149 19.66 -7.08 8.38
N SER A 150 20.95 -6.95 8.67
CA SER A 150 21.57 -5.64 8.89
C SER A 150 21.79 -4.89 7.57
N THR A 151 21.64 -3.56 7.59
CA THR A 151 21.87 -2.73 6.39
C THR A 151 23.25 -2.88 5.73
N PRO A 152 24.38 -3.09 6.44
CA PRO A 152 25.67 -3.34 5.78
C PRO A 152 25.69 -4.70 5.07
N GLU A 153 25.21 -5.75 5.72
CA GLU A 153 25.14 -7.11 5.16
C GLU A 153 24.21 -7.16 3.94
N LEU A 154 23.04 -6.52 4.04
CA LEU A 154 22.12 -6.40 2.92
C LEU A 154 22.75 -5.63 1.74
N TYR A 155 23.56 -4.61 2.02
CA TYR A 155 24.28 -3.87 0.98
C TYR A 155 25.32 -4.75 0.27
N GLU A 156 26.03 -5.60 1.00
CA GLU A 156 26.97 -6.56 0.42
C GLU A 156 26.24 -7.52 -0.53
N LEU A 157 25.16 -8.15 -0.08
CA LEU A 157 24.33 -9.06 -0.90
C LEU A 157 23.72 -8.37 -2.14
N PHE A 158 23.31 -7.11 -2.00
CA PHE A 158 22.76 -6.34 -3.13
C PHE A 158 23.84 -5.97 -4.14
N SER A 159 25.05 -5.65 -3.67
CA SER A 159 26.17 -5.19 -4.51
C SER A 159 26.77 -6.29 -5.39
N GLU A 160 26.57 -7.56 -5.02
CA GLU A 160 26.96 -8.72 -5.86
C GLU A 160 26.22 -8.75 -7.20
N GLU A 161 24.96 -8.29 -7.21
CA GLU A 161 24.09 -8.32 -8.39
C GLU A 161 23.99 -6.94 -9.06
N VAL A 162 23.95 -5.88 -8.25
CA VAL A 162 23.73 -4.52 -8.72
C VAL A 162 24.90 -3.64 -8.28
N SER A 163 25.82 -3.36 -9.20
CA SER A 163 26.99 -2.51 -8.93
C SER A 163 26.61 -1.03 -8.76
N ARG A 164 26.28 -0.64 -7.53
CA ARG A 164 25.86 0.73 -7.17
C ARG A 164 26.55 1.22 -5.90
N THR A 165 26.52 2.54 -5.71
CA THR A 165 27.13 3.19 -4.55
C THR A 165 26.29 2.98 -3.28
N PRO A 166 26.88 3.07 -2.07
CA PRO A 166 26.13 3.01 -0.82
C PRO A 166 25.04 4.08 -0.71
N GLN A 167 25.25 5.25 -1.30
CA GLN A 167 24.28 6.33 -1.34
C GLN A 167 23.05 5.96 -2.17
N HIS A 168 23.26 5.26 -3.29
CA HIS A 168 22.18 4.79 -4.14
C HIS A 168 21.36 3.69 -3.45
N PHE A 169 22.03 2.70 -2.85
CA PHE A 169 21.38 1.68 -2.02
C PHE A 169 20.49 2.28 -0.93
N ARG A 170 20.99 3.29 -0.19
CA ARG A 170 20.20 3.96 0.85
C ARG A 170 18.96 4.65 0.29
N LYS A 171 19.03 5.23 -0.92
CA LYS A 171 17.86 5.84 -1.57
C LYS A 171 16.81 4.78 -1.92
N LEU A 172 17.23 3.64 -2.47
CA LEU A 172 16.31 2.52 -2.75
C LEU A 172 15.67 2.01 -1.47
N LEU A 173 16.46 1.79 -0.42
CA LEU A 173 15.96 1.32 0.87
C LEU A 173 14.97 2.31 1.51
N GLN A 174 15.28 3.61 1.46
CA GLN A 174 14.36 4.67 1.92
C GLN A 174 13.06 4.71 1.12
N ARG A 175 13.11 4.44 -0.19
CA ARG A 175 11.90 4.35 -1.01
C ARG A 175 11.05 3.14 -0.61
N LEU A 176 11.65 1.97 -0.41
CA LEU A 176 10.93 0.79 0.10
C LEU A 176 10.30 1.04 1.48
N GLU A 177 10.99 1.77 2.36
CA GLU A 177 10.46 2.19 3.67
C GLU A 177 9.31 3.19 3.51
N TRP A 178 9.45 4.16 2.61
CA TRP A 178 8.40 5.15 2.30
C TRP A 178 7.13 4.48 1.75
N TYR A 179 7.28 3.48 0.88
CA TYR A 179 6.18 2.63 0.41
C TYR A 179 5.59 1.74 1.52
N ARG A 180 6.22 1.71 2.71
CA ARG A 180 5.86 0.84 3.83
C ARG A 180 5.86 -0.65 3.43
N LEU A 181 6.79 -1.03 2.55
CA LEU A 181 7.08 -2.43 2.25
C LEU A 181 8.04 -3.02 3.28
N VAL A 182 8.92 -2.16 3.83
CA VAL A 182 9.86 -2.50 4.90
C VAL A 182 9.70 -1.57 6.10
N GLU A 183 10.29 -1.98 7.22
CA GLU A 183 10.47 -1.20 8.44
C GLU A 183 11.95 -1.24 8.80
N LEU A 184 12.56 -0.08 9.06
CA LEU A 184 13.93 0.02 9.52
C LEU A 184 13.96 0.20 11.03
N ARG A 185 14.65 -0.68 11.74
CA ARG A 185 14.82 -0.60 13.20
C ARG A 185 16.27 -0.31 13.58
N PRO A 186 16.54 0.42 14.68
CA PRO A 186 17.89 0.64 15.16
C PRO A 186 18.61 -0.68 15.44
N LEU A 187 19.82 -0.87 14.88
CA LEU A 187 20.66 -2.03 15.20
C LEU A 187 21.39 -1.78 16.53
N PRO A 188 21.26 -2.67 17.55
CA PRO A 188 22.01 -2.54 18.79
C PRO A 188 23.52 -2.49 18.55
N GLY A 189 24.21 -1.55 19.20
CA GLY A 189 25.66 -1.38 19.03
C GLY A 189 26.09 -0.59 17.79
N SER A 190 25.15 -0.10 16.98
CA SER A 190 25.44 0.80 15.86
C SER A 190 24.57 2.05 15.87
N THR A 191 25.18 3.22 15.72
CA THR A 191 24.43 4.49 15.56
C THR A 191 23.90 4.66 14.13
N ARG A 192 24.52 3.99 13.16
CA ARG A 192 24.27 4.21 11.72
C ARG A 192 23.55 3.07 11.04
N ALA A 193 23.84 1.82 11.41
CA ALA A 193 23.20 0.67 10.81
C ALA A 193 21.78 0.48 11.37
N ARG A 194 20.96 -0.17 10.57
CA ARG A 194 19.59 -0.57 10.90
C ARG A 194 19.41 -2.05 10.59
N GLU A 195 18.43 -2.66 11.24
CA GLU A 195 17.86 -3.95 10.86
C GLU A 195 16.67 -3.71 9.94
N VAL A 196 16.51 -4.54 8.91
CA VAL A 196 15.47 -4.41 7.90
C VAL A 196 14.43 -5.52 8.09
N TYR A 197 13.17 -5.13 8.27
CA TYR A 197 12.05 -6.05 8.43
C TYR A 197 11.02 -5.86 7.33
N LEU A 198 10.51 -6.94 6.74
CA LEU A 198 9.37 -6.86 5.82
C LEU A 198 8.08 -6.59 6.61
N ARG A 199 7.23 -5.72 6.09
CA ARG A 199 5.89 -5.48 6.64
C ARG A 199 4.86 -6.54 6.21
N PHE A 200 5.24 -7.44 5.33
CA PHE A 200 4.42 -8.52 4.79
C PHE A 200 5.16 -9.85 4.89
N PRO A 201 4.46 -11.00 4.92
CA PRO A 201 5.10 -12.31 4.97
C PRO A 201 6.06 -12.51 3.79
N LYS A 202 7.29 -12.94 4.07
CA LYS A 202 8.34 -13.11 3.06
C LYS A 202 7.92 -14.03 1.91
N GLU A 203 7.17 -15.09 2.22
CA GLU A 203 6.69 -16.05 1.23
C GLU A 203 5.74 -15.37 0.23
N LYS A 204 4.87 -14.47 0.71
CA LYS A 204 3.94 -13.72 -0.13
C LYS A 204 4.66 -12.65 -0.96
N VAL A 205 5.63 -11.96 -0.37
CA VAL A 205 6.46 -10.99 -1.12
C VAL A 205 7.17 -11.68 -2.29
N ARG A 206 7.81 -12.83 -2.03
CA ARG A 206 8.49 -13.62 -3.07
C ARG A 206 7.53 -14.13 -4.13
N GLU A 207 6.42 -14.75 -3.72
CA GLU A 207 5.37 -15.25 -4.62
C GLU A 207 4.93 -14.17 -5.62
N TYR A 208 4.70 -12.94 -5.14
CA TYR A 208 4.25 -11.85 -6.01
C TYR A 208 5.37 -11.22 -6.83
N LEU A 209 6.60 -11.15 -6.33
CA LEU A 209 7.75 -10.70 -7.11
C LEU A 209 8.08 -11.64 -8.28
N ASP A 210 7.82 -12.94 -8.14
CA ASP A 210 8.04 -13.94 -9.21
C ASP A 210 6.96 -13.87 -10.32
N MET A 211 5.86 -13.17 -10.08
CA MET A 211 4.78 -12.95 -11.06
C MET A 211 4.97 -11.67 -11.90
N LEU A 212 5.97 -10.84 -11.58
CA LEU A 212 6.30 -9.58 -12.27
C LEU A 212 7.44 -9.79 -13.26
#